data_AF-A0A3Q3GXP9-F1
#
_entry.id   AF-A0A3Q3GXP9-F1
#
_cell.length_a   1.000
_cell.length_b   1.000
_cell.length_c   1.000
_cell.angle_alpha   90.00
_cell.angle_beta   90.00
_cell.angle_gamma   90.00
#
_symmetry.space_group_name_H-M   'P 1'
#
loop_
_entity.id
_entity.type
_entity.pdbx_description
1 polymer ?
#
loop_
_entity_poly.entity_id
_entity_poly.type
_entity_poly.pdbx_seq_one_letter_code
_entity_poly.pdbx_strand_id
1 'polypeptide(L)'
;IPDTPRHPPPPHSVSAPVCVPHQHHHHHQHPHQQGGMKHLDHQRSGGKSKKNVDKSSPEYRLRRERNNVAVRKSRDKAKMRNMETQQKVVELTTDNDRLRRRVEHLTRELDTLRGIFRQLPDGSFKPMGS
;
A
#
# COMPACT_ATOMS: atom_id res chain seq x y z
N ILE A 1 -20.08 23.61 -54.38
CA ILE A 1 -19.60 23.15 -53.05
C ILE A 1 -20.07 21.71 -52.91
N PRO A 2 -19.21 20.68 -52.98
CA PRO A 2 -19.67 19.30 -52.85
C PRO A 2 -19.70 18.87 -51.37
N ASP A 3 -20.78 18.18 -51.00
CA ASP A 3 -21.04 17.57 -49.68
C ASP A 3 -20.03 16.48 -49.33
N THR A 4 -19.45 16.56 -48.13
CA THR A 4 -18.63 15.49 -47.52
C THR A 4 -19.50 14.52 -46.71
N PRO A 5 -19.36 13.19 -46.87
CA PRO A 5 -20.12 12.22 -46.07
C PRO A 5 -19.65 12.22 -44.61
N ARG A 6 -20.60 12.34 -43.67
CA ARG A 6 -20.36 12.32 -42.22
C ARG A 6 -20.06 10.89 -41.75
N HIS A 7 -18.82 10.63 -41.34
CA HIS A 7 -18.46 9.38 -40.65
C HIS A 7 -19.15 9.29 -39.27
N PRO A 8 -19.60 8.10 -38.83
CA PRO A 8 -20.12 7.91 -37.47
C PRO A 8 -19.00 8.01 -36.42
N PRO A 9 -19.28 8.52 -35.20
CA PRO A 9 -18.29 8.60 -34.14
C PRO A 9 -17.89 7.19 -33.64
N PRO A 10 -16.64 7.00 -33.19
CA PRO A 10 -16.19 5.72 -32.66
C PRO A 10 -16.94 5.37 -31.36
N PRO A 11 -17.19 4.08 -31.09
CA PRO A 11 -17.84 3.65 -29.86
C PRO A 11 -16.94 4.00 -28.66
N HIS A 12 -17.62 4.54 -27.64
CA HIS A 12 -17.13 4.94 -26.33
C HIS A 12 -15.92 4.12 -25.86
N SER A 13 -14.79 4.82 -25.70
CA SER A 13 -13.58 4.25 -25.12
C SER A 13 -13.92 3.72 -23.74
N VAL A 14 -13.80 2.40 -23.57
CA VAL A 14 -13.72 1.76 -22.26
C VAL A 14 -12.71 2.53 -21.42
N SER A 15 -13.18 3.10 -20.31
CA SER A 15 -12.38 3.87 -19.37
C SER A 15 -11.12 3.09 -19.01
N ALA A 16 -9.97 3.52 -19.54
CA ALA A 16 -8.69 3.16 -18.96
C ALA A 16 -8.73 3.57 -17.48
N PRO A 17 -8.14 2.80 -16.54
CA PRO A 17 -8.05 3.25 -15.16
C PRO A 17 -7.26 4.57 -15.17
N VAL A 18 -7.94 5.66 -14.88
CA VAL A 18 -7.34 6.98 -14.74
C VAL A 18 -6.37 6.89 -13.57
N CYS A 19 -5.07 6.92 -13.86
CA CYS A 19 -4.04 7.23 -12.87
C CYS A 19 -4.26 8.68 -12.42
N VAL A 20 -5.11 8.88 -11.41
CA VAL A 20 -5.23 10.17 -10.73
C VAL A 20 -3.88 10.44 -10.05
N PRO A 21 -3.21 11.58 -10.28
CA PRO A 21 -2.06 11.95 -9.49
C PRO A 21 -2.60 12.45 -8.14
N HIS A 22 -2.80 11.52 -7.21
CA HIS A 22 -3.05 11.88 -5.82
C HIS A 22 -1.78 12.57 -5.29
N GLN A 23 -1.88 13.84 -4.91
CA GLN A 23 -0.86 14.48 -4.06
C GLN A 23 -0.87 13.77 -2.71
N HIS A 24 -0.13 12.68 -2.60
CA HIS A 24 0.12 12.04 -1.32
C HIS A 24 1.15 12.87 -0.54
N HIS A 25 0.69 13.56 0.50
CA HIS A 25 1.54 13.80 1.67
C HIS A 25 1.85 12.44 2.31
N HIS A 26 2.88 11.76 1.83
CA HIS A 26 3.40 10.56 2.47
C HIS A 26 4.24 10.96 3.69
N HIS A 27 3.64 10.96 4.87
CA HIS A 27 4.39 10.79 6.11
C HIS A 27 4.90 9.34 6.16
N HIS A 28 6.08 9.12 5.62
CA HIS A 28 6.71 7.80 5.52
C HIS A 28 7.54 7.57 6.79
N GLN A 29 6.99 6.88 7.79
CA GLN A 29 7.79 6.37 8.90
C GLN A 29 8.47 5.07 8.46
N HIS A 30 9.76 5.18 8.10
CA HIS A 30 10.64 4.02 7.98
C HIS A 30 11.22 3.69 9.37
N PRO A 31 11.26 2.41 9.78
CA PRO A 31 12.20 2.01 10.82
C PRO A 31 13.60 2.03 10.20
N HIS A 32 14.45 2.90 10.73
CA HIS A 32 15.89 2.82 10.61
C HIS A 32 16.36 1.40 10.96
N GLN A 33 17.06 0.74 10.04
CA GLN A 33 17.97 -0.34 10.40
C GLN A 33 19.36 0.06 9.94
N GLN A 34 20.19 0.31 10.95
CA GLN A 34 21.63 0.49 10.84
C GLN A 34 22.25 -0.74 10.20
N GLY A 35 23.07 -0.52 9.18
CA GLY A 35 23.84 -1.55 8.49
C GLY A 35 24.87 -0.90 7.58
N GLY A 36 25.65 0.03 8.15
CA GLY A 36 26.69 0.77 7.43
C GLY A 36 27.93 -0.10 7.20
N MET A 37 27.93 -0.92 6.15
CA MET A 37 29.18 -1.40 5.57
C MET A 37 29.71 -0.34 4.62
N LYS A 38 30.76 0.35 5.06
CA LYS A 38 31.59 1.23 4.24
C LYS A 38 32.27 0.36 3.17
N HIS A 39 31.77 0.38 1.94
CA HIS A 39 32.58 -0.09 0.81
C HIS A 39 33.39 1.09 0.29
N LEU A 40 34.71 0.92 0.39
CA LEU A 40 35.76 1.78 -0.11
C LEU A 40 35.52 2.22 -1.55
N ASP A 41 35.91 3.47 -1.79
CA ASP A 41 36.28 4.10 -3.04
C ASP A 41 36.39 3.16 -4.25
N HIS A 42 35.55 3.40 -5.26
CA HIS A 42 35.99 3.37 -6.66
C HIS A 42 35.41 4.59 -7.35
N GLN A 43 36.23 5.65 -7.37
CA GLN A 43 36.26 6.67 -8.40
C GLN A 43 34.95 7.43 -8.63
N ARG A 44 34.78 8.50 -7.84
CA ARG A 44 34.08 9.69 -8.32
C ARG A 44 34.75 10.18 -9.61
N SER A 45 34.05 10.09 -10.75
CA SER A 45 34.39 10.87 -11.94
C SER A 45 33.15 11.40 -12.66
N GLY A 46 32.65 12.52 -12.13
CA GLY A 46 31.71 13.43 -12.80
C GLY A 46 30.29 13.26 -12.28
N GLY A 47 29.76 14.15 -11.45
CA GLY A 47 29.81 15.60 -11.68
C GLY A 47 28.85 15.92 -12.82
N LYS A 48 27.79 16.64 -12.49
CA LYS A 48 26.72 17.11 -13.38
C LYS A 48 27.32 17.98 -14.49
N SER A 49 27.79 17.35 -15.55
CA SER A 49 28.10 17.97 -16.83
C SER A 49 27.67 16.96 -17.89
N LYS A 50 27.02 17.44 -18.96
CA LYS A 50 26.60 16.62 -20.12
C LYS A 50 27.84 16.01 -20.76
N LYS A 51 28.36 14.92 -20.21
CA LYS A 51 29.40 14.12 -20.84
C LYS A 51 28.71 13.40 -21.99
N ASN A 52 29.12 13.69 -23.22
CA ASN A 52 28.80 12.84 -24.37
C ASN A 52 29.36 11.45 -24.07
N VAL A 53 28.49 10.55 -23.60
CA VAL A 53 28.84 9.17 -23.34
C VAL A 53 28.75 8.42 -24.66
N ASP A 54 29.86 7.82 -25.07
CA ASP A 54 29.87 6.88 -26.19
C ASP A 54 28.98 5.68 -25.83
N LYS A 55 27.90 5.50 -26.61
CA LYS A 55 26.90 4.45 -26.41
C LYS A 55 27.39 3.07 -26.86
N SER A 56 28.45 3.02 -27.66
CA SER A 56 29.00 1.77 -28.20
C SER A 56 30.05 1.15 -27.27
N SER A 57 30.64 1.96 -26.38
CA SER A 57 31.65 1.54 -25.41
C SER A 57 31.17 0.34 -24.57
N PRO A 58 32.06 -0.65 -24.32
CA PRO A 58 31.76 -1.81 -23.48
C PRO A 58 31.38 -1.42 -22.04
N GLU A 59 32.00 -0.37 -21.50
CA GLU A 59 31.70 0.15 -20.15
C GLU A 59 30.28 0.70 -20.06
N TYR A 60 29.82 1.42 -21.10
CA TYR A 60 28.43 1.90 -21.16
C TYR A 60 27.45 0.74 -21.19
N ARG A 61 27.68 -0.25 -22.07
CA ARG A 61 26.84 -1.44 -22.20
C ARG A 61 26.69 -2.18 -20.87
N LEU A 62 27.80 -2.43 -20.18
CA LEU A 62 27.80 -3.10 -18.87
C LEU A 62 27.03 -2.28 -17.81
N ARG A 63 27.19 -0.96 -17.79
CA ARG A 63 26.43 -0.09 -16.87
C ARG A 63 24.93 -0.13 -17.14
N ARG A 64 24.53 -0.11 -18.41
CA ARG A 64 23.12 -0.21 -18.82
C ARG A 64 22.53 -1.56 -18.49
N GLU A 65 23.28 -2.64 -18.72
CA GLU A 65 22.87 -4.00 -18.37
C GLU A 65 22.61 -4.12 -16.86
N ARG A 66 23.55 -3.67 -16.02
CA ARG A 66 23.37 -3.62 -14.56
C ARG A 66 22.15 -2.79 -14.16
N ASN A 67 21.95 -1.62 -14.76
CA ASN A 67 20.80 -0.78 -14.46
C ASN A 67 19.48 -1.45 -14.87
N ASN A 68 19.44 -2.12 -16.02
CA ASN A 68 18.26 -2.85 -16.46
C ASN A 68 17.90 -3.97 -15.48
N VAL A 69 18.89 -4.70 -14.95
CA VAL A 69 18.68 -5.69 -13.89
C VAL A 69 18.13 -5.03 -12.62
N ALA A 70 18.74 -3.92 -12.18
CA ALA A 70 18.30 -3.19 -10.99
C ALA A 70 16.87 -2.65 -11.12
N VAL A 71 16.50 -2.14 -12.30
CA VAL A 71 15.15 -1.66 -12.59
C VAL A 71 14.14 -2.79 -12.52
N ARG A 72 14.41 -3.94 -13.16
CA ARG A 72 13.53 -5.13 -13.05
C ARG A 72 13.34 -5.52 -11.59
N LYS A 73 14.43 -5.68 -10.84
CA LYS A 73 14.40 -6.01 -9.41
C LYS A 73 13.59 -5.00 -8.59
N SER A 74 13.76 -3.71 -8.85
CA SER A 74 13.01 -2.65 -8.16
C SER A 74 11.51 -2.71 -8.46
N ARG A 75 11.15 -2.95 -9.72
CA ARG A 75 9.75 -3.11 -10.16
C ARG A 75 9.10 -4.34 -9.53
N ASP A 76 9.78 -5.48 -9.54
CA ASP A 76 9.27 -6.71 -8.94
C ASP A 76 9.08 -6.53 -7.44
N LYS A 77 10.04 -5.89 -6.75
CA LYS A 77 9.90 -5.56 -5.33
C LYS A 77 8.72 -4.62 -5.06
N ALA A 78 8.48 -3.62 -5.92
CA ALA A 78 7.32 -2.73 -5.78
C ALA A 78 6.00 -3.47 -6.02
N LYS A 79 5.96 -4.38 -7.01
CA LYS A 79 4.80 -5.22 -7.28
C LYS A 79 4.48 -6.13 -6.08
N MET A 80 5.49 -6.79 -5.51
CA MET A 80 5.32 -7.62 -4.31
C MET A 80 4.80 -6.79 -3.13
N ARG A 81 5.39 -5.62 -2.85
CA ARG A 81 4.88 -4.74 -1.77
C ARG A 81 3.41 -4.35 -1.96
N ASN A 82 3.00 -4.06 -3.20
CA ASN A 82 1.61 -3.73 -3.47
C ASN A 82 0.69 -4.93 -3.24
N MET A 83 1.10 -6.13 -3.65
CA MET A 83 0.34 -7.36 -3.39
C MET A 83 0.26 -7.67 -1.90
N GLU A 84 1.36 -7.58 -1.16
CA GLU A 84 1.40 -7.75 0.29
C GLU A 84 0.47 -6.75 1.00
N THR A 85 0.44 -5.50 0.54
CA THR A 85 -0.46 -4.46 1.07
C THR A 85 -1.92 -4.84 0.83
N GLN A 86 -2.27 -5.28 -0.38
CA GLN A 86 -3.63 -5.73 -0.70
C GLN A 86 -4.03 -6.94 0.17
N GLN A 87 -3.14 -7.90 0.33
CA GLN A 87 -3.36 -9.04 1.21
C GLN A 87 -3.57 -8.59 2.65
N LYS A 88 -2.78 -7.63 3.14
CA LYS A 88 -2.90 -7.13 4.50
C LYS A 88 -4.23 -6.44 4.76
N VAL A 89 -4.76 -5.72 3.77
CA VAL A 89 -6.10 -5.12 3.86
C VAL A 89 -7.16 -6.21 4.07
N VAL A 90 -7.11 -7.29 3.28
CA VAL A 90 -8.07 -8.41 3.40
C VAL A 90 -7.99 -9.07 4.78
N GLU A 91 -6.77 -9.35 5.26
CA GLU A 91 -6.56 -9.90 6.60
C GLU A 91 -7.15 -8.99 7.68
N LEU A 92 -6.82 -7.70 7.65
CA LEU A 92 -7.29 -6.74 8.64
C LEU A 92 -8.80 -6.56 8.59
N THR A 93 -9.42 -6.57 7.41
CA THR A 93 -10.89 -6.53 7.28
C THR A 93 -11.52 -7.76 7.93
N THR A 94 -10.98 -8.95 7.65
CA THR A 94 -11.50 -10.21 8.22
C THR A 94 -11.35 -10.23 9.75
N ASP A 95 -10.20 -9.81 10.26
CA ASP A 95 -9.95 -9.69 11.69
C ASP A 95 -10.88 -8.66 12.36
N ASN A 96 -11.10 -7.52 11.70
CA ASN A 96 -11.99 -6.48 12.21
C ASN A 96 -13.44 -6.99 12.33
N ASP A 97 -13.93 -7.71 11.31
CA ASP A 97 -15.27 -8.30 11.35
C ASP A 97 -15.39 -9.36 12.45
N ARG A 98 -14.37 -10.20 12.64
CA ARG A 98 -14.33 -11.17 13.76
C ARG A 98 -14.40 -10.46 15.11
N LEU A 99 -13.62 -9.40 15.29
CA LEU A 99 -13.62 -8.61 16.52
C LEU A 99 -14.96 -7.92 16.76
N ARG A 100 -15.56 -7.32 15.73
CA ARG A 100 -16.90 -6.72 15.82
C ARG A 100 -17.96 -7.72 16.29
N ARG A 101 -17.97 -8.93 15.73
CA ARG A 101 -18.88 -10.01 16.19
C ARG A 101 -18.63 -10.40 17.64
N ARG A 102 -17.36 -10.46 18.07
CA ARG A 102 -17.03 -10.78 19.46
C ARG A 102 -17.51 -9.70 20.42
N VAL A 103 -17.33 -8.43 20.06
CA VAL A 103 -17.85 -7.29 20.83
C VAL A 103 -19.37 -7.38 20.92
N GLU A 104 -20.05 -7.52 19.79
CA GLU A 104 -21.51 -7.62 19.75
C GLU A 104 -22.05 -8.75 20.63
N HIS A 105 -21.44 -9.93 20.55
CA HIS A 105 -21.82 -11.07 21.37
C HIS A 105 -21.65 -10.79 22.87
N LEU A 106 -20.49 -10.27 23.29
CA LEU A 106 -20.24 -9.90 24.69
C LEU A 106 -21.20 -8.80 25.17
N THR A 107 -21.53 -7.82 24.31
CA THR A 107 -22.52 -6.79 24.63
C THR A 107 -23.89 -7.41 24.90
N ARG A 108 -24.34 -8.35 24.06
CA ARG A 108 -25.62 -9.06 24.28
C ARG A 108 -25.61 -9.89 25.57
N GLU A 109 -24.50 -10.55 25.91
CA GLU A 109 -24.35 -11.28 27.18
C GLU A 109 -24.47 -10.34 28.38
N LEU A 110 -23.79 -9.18 28.34
CA LEU A 110 -23.89 -8.17 29.39
C LEU A 110 -25.29 -7.59 29.52
N ASP A 111 -25.96 -7.30 28.40
CA ASP A 111 -27.33 -6.77 28.43
C ASP A 111 -28.32 -7.79 28.96
N THR A 112 -28.13 -9.08 28.65
CA THR A 112 -28.91 -10.18 29.22
C THR A 112 -28.72 -10.24 30.74
N LEU A 113 -27.47 -10.22 31.23
CA LEU A 113 -27.17 -10.23 32.67
C LEU A 113 -27.76 -8.99 33.37
N ARG A 114 -27.60 -7.81 32.80
CA ARG A 114 -28.20 -6.57 33.32
C ARG A 114 -29.73 -6.64 33.34
N GLY A 115 -30.34 -7.23 32.32
CA GLY A 115 -31.78 -7.47 32.25
C GLY A 115 -32.26 -8.36 33.40
N ILE A 116 -31.52 -9.43 33.70
CA ILE A 116 -31.81 -10.32 34.85
C ILE A 116 -31.71 -9.53 36.17
N PHE A 117 -30.63 -8.77 36.36
CA PHE A 117 -30.44 -7.97 37.58
C PHE A 117 -31.54 -6.93 37.82
N ARG A 118 -32.09 -6.34 36.75
CA ARG A 118 -33.19 -5.38 36.84
C ARG A 118 -34.54 -5.99 37.24
N GLN A 119 -34.72 -7.30 37.06
CA GLN A 119 -35.97 -8.00 37.40
C GLN A 119 -35.96 -8.56 38.83
N LEU A 120 -34.80 -8.58 39.49
CA LEU A 120 -34.66 -9.00 40.88
C LEU A 120 -35.14 -7.88 41.83
N PRO A 121 -35.94 -8.17 42.87
CA PRO A 121 -36.40 -7.17 43.84
C PRO A 121 -35.21 -6.46 44.51
N ASP A 122 -35.36 -5.16 44.79
CA ASP A 122 -34.31 -4.20 45.21
C ASP A 122 -33.49 -4.54 46.48
N GLY A 123 -33.66 -5.73 47.07
CA GLY A 123 -32.95 -6.18 48.27
C GLY A 123 -32.01 -7.37 48.11
N SER A 124 -31.95 -8.04 46.94
CA SER A 124 -31.21 -9.31 46.81
C SER A 124 -29.73 -9.18 46.43
N PHE A 125 -29.30 -8.04 45.89
CA PHE A 125 -27.95 -7.90 45.34
C PHE A 125 -27.07 -7.01 46.21
N LYS A 126 -26.32 -7.63 47.13
CA LYS A 126 -25.19 -6.96 47.80
C LYS A 126 -23.99 -7.01 46.86
N PRO A 127 -23.44 -5.85 46.42
CA PRO A 127 -22.21 -5.84 45.64
C PRO A 127 -21.08 -6.41 46.51
N MET A 128 -20.55 -7.57 46.12
CA MET A 128 -19.35 -8.15 46.74
C MET A 128 -18.14 -7.31 46.29
N GLY A 129 -17.76 -6.29 47.07
CA GLY A 129 -16.53 -5.54 46.82
C GLY A 129 -16.49 -4.07 47.26
N SER A 130 -17.17 -3.70 48.35
CA SER A 130 -16.82 -2.47 49.10
C SER A 130 -15.75 -2.79 50.14
#